data_AF-A0A7C3CM30-F1
#
_entry.id   AF-A0A7C3CM30-F1
#
_cell.length_a   1.000
_cell.length_b   1.000
_cell.length_c   1.000
_cell.angle_alpha   90.00
_cell.angle_beta   90.00
_cell.angle_gamma   90.00
#
_symmetry.space_group_name_H-M   'P 1'
#
loop_
_entity.id
_entity.type
_entity.pdbx_description
1 polymer ?
#
loop_
_entity_poly.entity_id
_entity_poly.type
_entity_poly.pdbx_seq_one_letter_code
_entity_poly.pdbx_strand_id
1 'polypeptide(L)' 'EPQLEGLIHISELAEGNFLHPRNVVKKGDVVNAKIIKVDGGARRLALSMRGVSQSNSS' A
#
# COMPACT_ATOMS: atom_id res chain seq x y z
N GLU A 1 -9.97 8.36 -19.67
CA GLU A 1 -10.06 8.14 -18.22
C GLU A 1 -8.78 8.50 -17.49
N PRO A 2 -8.76 9.58 -16.69
CA PRO A 2 -7.58 9.91 -15.90
C PRO A 2 -7.42 8.80 -14.85
N GLN A 3 -6.27 8.11 -14.83
CA GLN A 3 -6.07 6.99 -13.92
C GLN A 3 -5.87 7.49 -12.48
N LEU A 4 -6.43 6.77 -11.51
CA LEU A 4 -6.23 7.03 -10.08
C LEU A 4 -4.94 6.31 -9.67
N GLU A 5 -3.96 7.04 -9.14
CA GLU A 5 -2.68 6.46 -8.76
C GLU A 5 -2.63 6.17 -7.26
N GLY A 6 -2.23 4.95 -6.90
CA GLY A 6 -1.95 4.56 -5.52
C GLY A 6 -0.45 4.56 -5.24
N LEU A 7 -0.03 5.13 -4.11
CA LEU A 7 1.37 5.19 -3.67
C LEU A 7 1.51 4.59 -2.27
N ILE A 8 2.45 3.65 -2.12
CA ILE A 8 2.83 3.09 -0.82
C ILE A 8 4.23 3.58 -0.51
N HIS A 9 4.40 4.24 0.62
CA HIS A 9 5.73 4.62 1.09
C HIS A 9 6.51 3.37 1.52
N ILE A 10 7.84 3.36 1.35
CA ILE A 10 8.66 2.16 1.67
C ILE A 10 8.52 1.72 3.12
N SER A 11 8.34 2.67 4.05
CA SER A 11 8.01 2.34 5.43
C SER A 11 6.74 1.49 5.43
N GLU A 12 5.66 1.98 4.82
CA GLU A 12 4.35 1.35 4.83
C GLU A 12 4.24 0.00 4.09
N LEU A 13 5.31 -0.53 3.49
CA LEU A 13 5.32 -1.86 2.87
C LEU A 13 5.27 -3.00 3.90
N ALA A 14 6.05 -2.91 4.98
CA ALA A 14 6.07 -3.92 6.05
C ALA A 14 6.80 -3.39 7.30
N GLU A 15 6.69 -4.11 8.42
CA GLU A 15 7.38 -3.79 9.67
C GLU A 15 8.80 -4.40 9.67
N GLY A 16 9.82 -3.56 9.87
CA GLY A 16 11.22 -3.97 9.92
C GLY A 16 12.15 -3.07 9.09
N ASN A 17 13.40 -2.92 9.52
CA ASN A 17 14.38 -2.01 8.91
C ASN A 17 15.09 -2.57 7.67
N PHE A 18 14.88 -3.84 7.29
CA PHE A 18 15.68 -4.57 6.30
C PHE A 18 14.89 -5.09 5.10
N LEU A 19 13.83 -4.37 4.70
CA LEU A 19 12.94 -4.82 3.64
C LEU A 19 13.24 -4.09 2.33
N HIS A 20 13.88 -4.79 1.39
CA HIS A 20 13.93 -4.33 0.01
C HIS A 20 12.55 -4.49 -0.65
N PRO A 21 11.99 -3.45 -1.31
CA PRO A 21 10.64 -3.51 -1.91
C PRO A 21 10.44 -4.70 -2.84
N ARG A 22 11.48 -5.09 -3.58
CA ARG A 22 11.49 -6.24 -4.50
C ARG A 22 11.25 -7.59 -3.80
N ASN A 23 11.52 -7.67 -2.50
CA ASN A 23 11.30 -8.87 -1.70
C ASN A 23 9.87 -8.92 -1.14
N VAL A 24 9.18 -7.78 -1.08
CA VAL A 24 7.82 -7.67 -0.51
C VAL A 24 6.76 -7.71 -1.61
N VAL A 25 7.03 -7.07 -2.75
CA VAL A 25 6.09 -6.97 -3.87
C VAL A 25 6.81 -7.12 -5.20
N LYS A 26 6.13 -7.74 -6.17
CA LYS A 26 6.58 -7.84 -7.56
C LYS A 26 5.57 -7.16 -8.47
N LYS A 27 6.04 -6.74 -9.65
CA LYS A 27 5.18 -6.15 -10.67
C LYS A 27 4.13 -7.19 -11.09
N GLY A 28 2.85 -6.83 -10.96
CA GLY A 28 1.72 -7.70 -11.29
C GLY A 28 1.10 -8.41 -10.08
N ASP A 29 1.71 -8.32 -8.90
CA ASP A 29 1.11 -8.87 -7.68
C ASP A 29 -0.14 -8.07 -7.29
N VAL A 30 -1.18 -8.80 -6.90
CA VAL A 30 -2.35 -8.22 -6.26
C VAL A 30 -2.08 -8.20 -4.75
N VAL A 31 -2.08 -6.99 -4.17
CA VAL A 31 -1.80 -6.79 -2.75
C VAL A 31 -2.99 -6.16 -2.05
N ASN A 32 -3.18 -6.52 -0.78
CA ASN A 32 -4.14 -5.83 0.08
C ASN A 32 -3.43 -4.64 0.74
N ALA A 33 -4.04 -3.46 0.66
CA ALA A 33 -3.55 -2.24 1.27
C ALA A 33 -4.72 -1.45 1.87
N LYS A 34 -4.45 -0.72 2.95
CA LYS A 34 -5.39 0.25 3.54
C LYS A 34 -5.11 1.64 2.99
N ILE A 35 -6.17 2.44 2.83
CA ILE A 35 -6.04 3.87 2.47
C ILE A 35 -5.66 4.64 3.73
N ILE A 36 -4.56 5.39 3.66
CA ILE A 36 -4.10 6.25 4.76
C ILE A 36 -4.34 7.75 4.47
N LYS A 37 -4.40 8.14 3.20
CA LYS A 37 -4.72 9.51 2.79
C LYS A 37 -5.30 9.55 1.39
N VAL A 38 -6.24 10.46 1.17
CA VAL A 38 -6.84 10.76 -0.14
C VAL A 38 -6.47 12.18 -0.52
N ASP A 39 -5.89 12.35 -1.72
CA ASP A 39 -5.67 13.66 -2.32
C ASP A 39 -6.56 13.80 -3.56
N GLY A 40 -7.67 14.52 -3.38
CA GLY A 40 -8.64 14.76 -4.46
C GLY A 40 -8.15 15.73 -5.52
N GLY A 41 -7.20 16.62 -5.19
CA GLY A 41 -6.62 17.56 -6.15
C GLY A 41 -5.66 16.87 -7.11
N ALA A 42 -4.77 16.02 -6.57
CA ALA A 42 -3.82 15.25 -7.36
C ALA A 42 -4.37 13.91 -7.89
N ARG A 43 -5.58 13.51 -7.48
CA ARG A 43 -6.17 12.19 -7.75
C ARG A 43 -5.19 11.06 -7.39
N ARG A 44 -4.65 11.14 -6.17
CA ARG A 44 -3.68 10.20 -5.62
C ARG A 44 -4.17 9.64 -4.29
N LEU A 45 -3.93 8.36 -4.08
CA LEU A 45 -4.17 7.67 -2.82
C LEU A 45 -2.85 7.30 -2.19
N ALA A 46 -2.64 7.69 -0.94
CA ALA A 46 -1.59 7.11 -0.13
C ALA A 46 -2.13 5.84 0.52
N LEU A 47 -1.38 4.76 0.39
CA LEU A 47 -1.74 3.41 0.78
C LEU A 47 -0.70 2.85 1.77
N SER A 48 -1.12 1.88 2.57
CA SER A 48 -0.25 1.15 3.49
C SER A 48 -0.56 -0.32 3.49
N MET A 49 0.47 -1.17 3.41
CA MET A 49 0.33 -2.62 3.52
C MET A 49 0.51 -3.10 4.97
N ARG A 50 0.98 -2.21 5.86
CA ARG A 50 1.11 -2.51 7.29
C ARG A 50 -0.25 -2.58 7.99
N GLY A 51 -0.38 -3.54 8.89
CA GLY A 51 -1.59 -3.67 9.69
C GLY A 51 -2.85 -3.96 8.88
N VAL A 52 -2.69 -4.44 7.63
CA VAL A 52 -3.75 -5.14 6.90
C VAL A 52 -3.82 -6.56 7.49
N SER A 53 -4.09 -6.63 8.80
CA SER A 53 -4.58 -7.86 9.39
C SER A 53 -5.97 -8.03 8.80
N GLN A 54 -6.25 -9.17 8.17
CA GLN A 54 -7.62 -9.50 7.79
C GLN A 54 -8.45 -9.53 9.07
N SER A 55 -9.11 -8.42 9.40
CA SER A 55 -10.13 -8.36 10.43
C SER A 55 -11.36 -9.08 9.87
N ASN A 56 -11.27 -10.40 9.84
CA ASN A 56 -12.34 -11.38 9.68
C ASN A 56 -11.79 -12.69 10.27
N SER A 57 -12.08 -12.91 11.56
CA SER A 57 -12.21 -14.21 12.25
C SER A 57 -11.80 -14.12 13.73
N SER A 58 -12.64 -13.50 14.55
CA SER A 58 -13.19 -14.03 15.81
C SER A 58 -14.17 -13.03 16.41
#